data_AF-A0A292Q7G7-F1
#
_entry.id   AF-A0A292Q7G7-F1
#
_cell.length_a   1.000
_cell.length_b   1.000
_cell.length_c   1.000
_cell.angle_alpha   90.00
_cell.angle_beta   90.00
_cell.angle_gamma   90.00
#
_symmetry.space_group_name_H-M   'P 1'
#
loop_
_entity.id
_entity.type
_entity.pdbx_description
1 polymer ?
#
loop_
_entity_poly.entity_id
_entity_poly.type
_entity_poly.pdbx_seq_one_letter_code
_entity_poly.pdbx_strand_id
1 'polypeptide(L)'
;MISLRSFLLAAVALAGAVNAQCDKSVEIKSDSDASALSSCSTIRGDVTIGEGITTLSLSSLQTIEGDLTIKGAVGLTSIDCPMLRQIEGDFVMQGLTVLSSLSMPELTKVGSISWTTLPALSELTFAKGVTEASSVLITDTNLASLAGINLVTAKTFNINNNRYLNIVNVALGNVSEALSVEFNGKSLNCSFPQLVWATNITIREAGDVSFPKLTSVNNSIAFIQNNFETVSFPELEKVGQSFAFNSNIKLTKVTANDLVSVGGTFQFANNTKFQTLDGFRSLRTVGGSVDLSGTFKNATLPELDDVRGGFNLQTTEEFSCAEFDKKKSSGVVKGDEYTCKGKLSEAKSSEGGASTSGGSSSGSGQKNAAAGRAGISTFALIAVVAATLIL
;
A
#
# COMPACT_ATOMS: atom_id res chain seq x y z
N MET A 1 44.96 44.93 -34.93
CA MET A 1 44.41 44.82 -33.56
C MET A 1 42.95 44.42 -33.66
N ILE A 2 42.67 43.12 -33.64
CA ILE A 2 41.31 42.57 -33.60
C ILE A 2 40.83 42.72 -32.16
N SER A 3 39.76 43.48 -31.98
CA SER A 3 39.28 43.95 -30.68
C SER A 3 38.81 42.81 -29.78
N LEU A 4 39.36 42.77 -28.56
CA LEU A 4 38.99 41.87 -27.46
C LEU A 4 37.49 41.96 -27.06
N ARG A 5 36.74 42.95 -27.57
CA ARG A 5 35.32 43.15 -27.27
C ARG A 5 34.39 42.17 -27.99
N SER A 6 34.81 41.56 -29.10
CA SER A 6 33.95 40.63 -29.85
C SER A 6 33.89 39.22 -29.25
N PHE A 7 34.84 38.85 -28.38
CA PHE A 7 34.84 37.55 -27.69
C PHE A 7 34.01 37.55 -26.38
N LEU A 8 33.80 38.71 -25.75
CA LEU A 8 33.02 38.83 -24.52
C LEU A 8 31.50 38.75 -24.75
N LEU A 9 30.98 39.21 -25.90
CA LEU A 9 29.54 39.11 -26.18
C LEU A 9 29.08 37.70 -26.57
N ALA A 10 29.93 36.89 -27.20
CA ALA A 10 29.59 35.51 -27.54
C ALA A 10 29.53 34.60 -26.29
N ALA A 11 30.44 34.82 -25.32
CA ALA A 11 30.47 34.06 -24.07
C ALA A 11 29.26 34.37 -23.15
N VAL A 12 28.77 35.61 -23.14
CA VAL A 12 27.60 36.02 -22.33
C VAL A 12 26.28 35.53 -22.94
N ALA A 13 26.18 35.48 -24.28
CA ALA A 13 25.00 34.93 -24.95
C ALA A 13 24.86 33.41 -24.78
N LEU A 14 25.98 32.67 -24.77
CA LEU A 14 25.99 31.23 -24.47
C LEU A 14 25.65 30.94 -23.01
N ALA A 15 26.15 31.72 -22.04
CA ALA A 15 25.77 31.55 -20.63
C ALA A 15 24.28 31.88 -20.35
N GLY A 16 23.71 32.88 -21.04
CA GLY A 16 22.30 33.26 -20.90
C GLY A 16 21.31 32.28 -21.54
N ALA A 17 21.67 31.65 -22.66
CA ALA A 17 20.81 30.67 -23.34
C ALA A 17 20.77 29.32 -22.61
N VAL A 18 21.89 28.91 -21.99
CA VAL A 18 21.99 27.69 -21.19
C VAL A 18 21.09 27.78 -19.94
N ASN A 19 20.99 28.97 -19.32
CA ASN A 19 20.11 29.18 -18.17
C ASN A 19 18.61 29.10 -18.54
N ALA A 20 18.23 29.59 -19.72
CA ALA A 20 16.83 29.59 -20.16
C ALA A 20 16.26 28.19 -20.46
N GLN A 21 17.11 27.21 -20.78
CA GLN A 21 16.65 25.83 -21.00
C GLN A 21 16.36 25.10 -19.70
N CYS A 22 17.10 25.43 -18.63
CA CYS A 22 16.88 24.88 -17.30
C CYS A 22 15.65 25.51 -16.60
N ASP A 23 15.18 26.69 -17.02
CA ASP A 23 14.09 27.42 -16.39
C ASP A 23 12.68 27.08 -16.97
N LYS A 24 12.50 25.90 -17.57
CA LYS A 24 11.22 25.43 -18.16
C LYS A 24 11.12 23.90 -18.18
N SER A 25 9.94 23.37 -18.48
CA SER A 25 9.77 21.94 -18.78
C SER A 25 10.52 21.54 -20.05
N VAL A 26 11.09 20.33 -20.03
CA VAL A 26 11.93 19.77 -21.09
C VAL A 26 11.46 18.39 -21.52
N GLU A 27 11.63 18.09 -22.79
CA GLU A 27 11.35 16.77 -23.36
C GLU A 27 12.64 16.22 -23.98
N ILE A 28 13.08 15.04 -23.55
CA ILE A 28 14.32 14.40 -23.99
C ILE A 28 13.96 13.26 -24.96
N LYS A 29 14.20 13.46 -26.26
CA LYS A 29 13.92 12.46 -27.32
C LYS A 29 15.18 11.87 -27.93
N SER A 30 16.33 12.47 -27.64
CA SER A 30 17.64 12.08 -28.17
C SER A 30 18.77 12.35 -27.18
N ASP A 31 19.93 11.75 -27.43
CA ASP A 31 21.16 12.03 -26.66
C ASP A 31 21.60 13.50 -26.78
N SER A 32 21.28 14.17 -27.88
CA SER A 32 21.53 15.61 -28.03
C SER A 32 20.69 16.45 -27.06
N ASP A 33 19.45 16.05 -26.79
CA ASP A 33 18.59 16.75 -25.83
C ASP A 33 19.14 16.59 -24.42
N ALA A 34 19.57 15.37 -24.05
CA ALA A 34 20.21 15.10 -22.76
C ALA A 34 21.53 15.89 -22.61
N SER A 35 22.34 15.92 -23.67
CA SER A 35 23.61 16.66 -23.69
C SER A 35 23.42 18.17 -23.52
N ALA A 36 22.33 18.73 -24.05
CA ALA A 36 21.98 20.14 -23.87
C ALA A 36 21.68 20.50 -22.40
N LEU A 37 21.29 19.52 -21.58
CA LEU A 37 21.01 19.67 -20.15
C LEU A 37 22.23 19.42 -19.25
N SER A 38 23.40 19.08 -19.82
CA SER A 38 24.61 18.70 -19.06
C SER A 38 25.14 19.76 -18.07
N SER A 39 24.74 21.01 -18.25
CA SER A 39 25.09 22.14 -17.37
C SER A 39 23.95 22.55 -16.42
N CYS A 40 22.75 21.98 -16.57
CA CYS A 40 21.65 22.21 -15.65
C CYS A 40 21.91 21.47 -14.34
N SER A 41 22.04 22.21 -13.24
CA SER A 41 21.99 21.66 -11.88
C SER A 41 20.55 21.54 -11.37
N THR A 42 19.65 22.37 -11.88
CA THR A 42 18.22 22.39 -11.54
C THR A 42 17.40 22.57 -12.79
N ILE A 43 16.31 21.81 -12.95
CA ILE A 43 15.29 22.04 -13.98
C ILE A 43 14.02 22.58 -13.30
N ARG A 44 13.62 23.80 -13.64
CA ARG A 44 12.43 24.50 -13.11
C ARG A 44 11.16 24.15 -13.91
N GLY A 45 10.85 22.88 -13.97
CA GLY A 45 9.71 22.35 -14.70
C GLY A 45 9.78 20.84 -14.81
N ASP A 46 8.90 20.28 -15.64
CA ASP A 46 8.79 18.84 -15.82
C ASP A 46 9.87 18.32 -16.78
N VAL A 47 10.32 17.10 -16.55
CA VAL A 47 11.21 16.35 -17.43
C VAL A 47 10.44 15.16 -17.99
N THR A 48 10.18 15.17 -19.29
CA THR A 48 9.55 14.05 -19.99
C THR A 48 10.58 13.33 -20.88
N ILE A 49 10.67 12.02 -20.75
CA ILE A 49 11.59 11.20 -21.55
C ILE A 49 10.78 10.48 -22.64
N GLY A 50 11.21 10.67 -23.89
CA GLY A 50 10.56 10.10 -25.07
C GLY A 50 10.81 8.60 -25.23
N GLU A 51 9.91 7.93 -25.95
CA GLU A 51 9.89 6.47 -26.12
C GLU A 51 11.12 5.89 -26.85
N GLY A 52 11.81 6.71 -27.66
CA GLY A 52 12.96 6.29 -28.46
C GLY A 52 14.29 6.23 -27.72
N ILE A 53 14.35 6.65 -26.46
CA ILE A 53 15.58 6.66 -25.66
C ILE A 53 15.94 5.23 -25.22
N THR A 54 17.20 4.84 -25.39
CA THR A 54 17.73 3.54 -24.96
C THR A 54 18.52 3.59 -23.66
N THR A 55 19.12 4.74 -23.36
CA THR A 55 19.83 5.04 -22.10
C THR A 55 19.64 6.50 -21.74
N LEU A 56 19.45 6.82 -20.46
CA LEU A 56 19.38 8.19 -19.96
C LEU A 56 20.50 8.44 -18.96
N SER A 57 21.30 9.49 -19.17
CA SER A 57 22.26 9.97 -18.17
C SER A 57 22.20 11.48 -18.02
N LEU A 58 22.03 11.96 -16.78
CA LEU A 58 21.99 13.38 -16.42
C LEU A 58 22.96 13.64 -15.27
N SER A 59 24.26 13.64 -15.57
CA SER A 59 25.33 13.56 -14.55
C SER A 59 25.44 14.78 -13.63
N SER A 60 25.03 15.97 -14.07
CA SER A 60 25.14 17.22 -13.29
C SER A 60 23.84 17.60 -12.57
N LEU A 61 22.72 16.97 -12.93
CA LEU A 61 21.39 17.36 -12.47
C LEU A 61 21.21 16.97 -11.00
N GLN A 62 20.81 17.93 -10.17
CA GLN A 62 20.61 17.74 -8.72
C GLN A 62 19.14 17.84 -8.33
N THR A 63 18.35 18.67 -9.03
CA THR A 63 16.95 18.94 -8.69
C THR A 63 16.08 19.03 -9.93
N ILE A 64 14.90 18.43 -9.88
CA ILE A 64 13.78 18.69 -10.79
C ILE A 64 12.66 19.32 -9.96
N GLU A 65 12.27 20.57 -10.25
CA GLU A 65 11.19 21.28 -9.54
C GLU A 65 9.78 20.85 -10.00
N GLY A 66 9.68 20.09 -11.10
CA GLY A 66 8.44 19.46 -11.57
C GLY A 66 8.48 17.93 -11.51
N ASP A 67 7.76 17.30 -12.43
CA ASP A 67 7.68 15.84 -12.55
C ASP A 67 8.86 15.25 -13.34
N LEU A 68 9.22 13.99 -13.08
CA LEU A 68 10.04 13.17 -13.96
C LEU A 68 9.17 12.05 -14.53
N THR A 69 8.86 12.13 -15.83
CA THR A 69 7.96 11.18 -16.51
C THR A 69 8.67 10.41 -17.61
N ILE A 70 8.66 9.08 -17.51
CA ILE A 70 9.08 8.16 -18.56
C ILE A 70 7.96 7.14 -18.83
N LYS A 71 7.39 7.15 -20.03
CA LYS A 71 6.30 6.24 -20.41
C LYS A 71 6.60 5.61 -21.77
N GLY A 72 6.37 4.31 -21.90
CA GLY A 72 6.42 3.61 -23.19
C GLY A 72 7.82 3.46 -23.81
N ALA A 73 8.89 3.85 -23.11
CA ALA A 73 10.26 3.67 -23.60
C ALA A 73 10.71 2.21 -23.46
N VAL A 74 10.16 1.34 -24.30
CA VAL A 74 10.37 -0.12 -24.27
C VAL A 74 11.80 -0.55 -24.61
N GLY A 75 12.61 0.37 -25.16
CA GLY A 75 14.04 0.15 -25.43
C GLY A 75 14.97 0.70 -24.34
N LEU A 76 14.44 1.38 -23.31
CA LEU A 76 15.22 2.00 -22.26
C LEU A 76 15.78 0.96 -21.30
N THR A 77 17.11 0.84 -21.27
CA THR A 77 17.83 -0.19 -20.49
C THR A 77 18.38 0.35 -19.17
N SER A 78 18.77 1.63 -19.14
CA SER A 78 19.34 2.27 -17.95
C SER A 78 18.96 3.74 -17.79
N ILE A 79 18.82 4.15 -16.54
CA ILE A 79 18.72 5.55 -16.10
C ILE A 79 19.80 5.79 -15.04
N ASP A 80 20.70 6.73 -15.29
CA ASP A 80 21.78 7.11 -14.39
C ASP A 80 21.82 8.62 -14.13
N CYS A 81 21.38 9.01 -12.94
CA CYS A 81 21.36 10.40 -12.47
C CYS A 81 22.13 10.49 -11.14
N PRO A 82 23.48 10.38 -11.16
CA PRO A 82 24.30 10.16 -9.96
C PRO A 82 24.22 11.29 -8.93
N MET A 83 23.91 12.51 -9.36
CA MET A 83 23.86 13.70 -8.52
C MET A 83 22.43 14.12 -8.15
N LEU A 84 21.40 13.43 -8.66
CA LEU A 84 20.01 13.81 -8.46
C LEU A 84 19.59 13.54 -7.01
N ARG A 85 19.21 14.61 -6.31
CA ARG A 85 18.85 14.60 -4.89
C ARG A 85 17.35 14.69 -4.67
N GLN A 86 16.67 15.44 -5.54
CA GLN A 86 15.26 15.79 -5.37
C GLN A 86 14.50 15.83 -6.69
N ILE A 87 13.30 15.26 -6.67
CA ILE A 87 12.22 15.49 -7.64
C ILE A 87 11.06 16.08 -6.82
N GLU A 88 10.67 17.33 -7.08
CA GLU A 88 9.62 17.96 -6.27
C GLU A 88 8.23 17.42 -6.61
N GLY A 89 8.02 17.06 -7.88
CA GLY A 89 6.80 16.43 -8.37
C GLY A 89 6.86 14.91 -8.41
N ASP A 90 6.09 14.33 -9.32
CA ASP A 90 5.90 12.90 -9.47
C ASP A 90 7.05 12.24 -10.25
N PHE A 91 7.56 11.13 -9.74
CA PHE A 91 8.45 10.24 -10.47
C PHE A 91 7.66 9.08 -11.08
N VAL A 92 7.30 9.26 -12.34
CA VAL A 92 6.44 8.35 -13.11
C VAL A 92 7.26 7.50 -14.06
N MET A 93 7.18 6.18 -13.90
CA MET A 93 7.76 5.21 -14.83
C MET A 93 6.70 4.19 -15.23
N GLN A 94 6.42 4.09 -16.53
CA GLN A 94 5.37 3.20 -17.02
C GLN A 94 5.79 2.45 -18.28
N GLY A 95 5.67 1.11 -18.24
CA GLY A 95 5.88 0.26 -19.41
C GLY A 95 7.33 0.23 -19.90
N LEU A 96 8.30 0.31 -18.99
CA LEU A 96 9.73 0.24 -19.31
C LEU A 96 10.18 -1.22 -19.19
N THR A 97 9.88 -1.99 -20.23
CA THR A 97 9.91 -3.47 -20.19
C THR A 97 11.31 -4.07 -20.05
N VAL A 98 12.36 -3.31 -20.42
CA VAL A 98 13.76 -3.77 -20.39
C VAL A 98 14.66 -2.93 -19.47
N LEU A 99 14.09 -2.00 -18.71
CA LEU A 99 14.85 -1.19 -17.76
C LEU A 99 15.37 -2.06 -16.62
N SER A 100 16.69 -2.31 -16.61
CA SER A 100 17.34 -3.17 -15.63
C SER A 100 18.20 -2.39 -14.64
N SER A 101 18.56 -1.14 -14.95
CA SER A 101 19.37 -0.30 -14.08
C SER A 101 18.72 1.06 -13.83
N LEU A 102 18.47 1.36 -12.55
CA LEU A 102 18.00 2.65 -12.06
C LEU A 102 18.95 3.15 -10.96
N SER A 103 19.80 4.11 -11.32
CA SER A 103 20.87 4.64 -10.48
C SER A 103 20.60 6.10 -10.14
N MET A 104 20.28 6.35 -8.86
CA MET A 104 20.10 7.69 -8.28
C MET A 104 20.58 7.67 -6.81
N PRO A 105 21.88 7.43 -6.56
CA PRO A 105 22.40 7.16 -5.22
C PRO A 105 22.20 8.33 -4.24
N GLU A 106 22.08 9.55 -4.75
CA GLU A 106 21.90 10.77 -3.96
C GLU A 106 20.42 11.14 -3.69
N LEU A 107 19.47 10.41 -4.28
CA LEU A 107 18.04 10.73 -4.22
C LEU A 107 17.49 10.49 -2.81
N THR A 108 16.89 11.54 -2.25
CA THR A 108 16.33 11.51 -0.88
C THR A 108 14.88 11.97 -0.82
N LYS A 109 14.44 12.77 -1.80
CA LYS A 109 13.10 13.35 -1.83
C LYS A 109 12.46 13.23 -3.21
N VAL A 110 11.21 12.77 -3.22
CA VAL A 110 10.36 12.68 -4.40
C VAL A 110 8.97 13.21 -4.01
N GLY A 111 8.25 13.91 -4.87
CA GLY A 111 6.86 14.28 -4.61
C GLY A 111 5.97 13.06 -4.45
N SER A 112 5.96 12.18 -5.46
CA SER A 112 5.38 10.83 -5.38
C SER A 112 6.10 9.83 -6.28
N ILE A 113 5.98 8.53 -5.98
CA ILE A 113 6.51 7.44 -6.81
C ILE A 113 5.32 6.74 -7.47
N SER A 114 5.30 6.68 -8.80
CA SER A 114 4.29 5.94 -9.56
C SER A 114 4.94 5.07 -10.63
N TRP A 115 5.21 3.81 -10.25
CA TRP A 115 5.89 2.83 -11.09
C TRP A 115 4.96 1.69 -11.46
N THR A 116 4.83 1.44 -12.76
CA THR A 116 3.89 0.46 -13.30
C THR A 116 4.52 -0.28 -14.47
N THR A 117 4.53 -1.61 -14.40
CA THR A 117 5.04 -2.47 -15.48
C THR A 117 6.52 -2.20 -15.77
N LEU A 118 7.38 -2.59 -14.82
CA LEU A 118 8.84 -2.54 -14.92
C LEU A 118 9.44 -3.96 -14.71
N PRO A 119 9.10 -4.94 -15.58
CA PRO A 119 9.39 -6.35 -15.35
C PRO A 119 10.88 -6.73 -15.40
N ALA A 120 11.76 -5.84 -15.84
CA ALA A 120 13.20 -6.05 -15.82
C ALA A 120 13.90 -5.38 -14.61
N LEU A 121 13.19 -4.52 -13.86
CA LEU A 121 13.78 -3.76 -12.75
C LEU A 121 13.83 -4.66 -11.51
N SER A 122 15.03 -5.11 -11.13
CA SER A 122 15.25 -6.07 -10.04
C SER A 122 15.76 -5.45 -8.74
N GLU A 123 16.37 -4.26 -8.81
CA GLU A 123 16.95 -3.57 -7.66
C GLU A 123 16.87 -2.05 -7.80
N LEU A 124 16.98 -1.36 -6.67
CA LEU A 124 17.06 0.10 -6.60
C LEU A 124 18.46 0.49 -6.12
N THR A 125 19.10 1.43 -6.83
CA THR A 125 20.39 1.99 -6.41
C THR A 125 20.18 3.38 -5.81
N PHE A 126 19.45 3.44 -4.70
CA PHE A 126 19.20 4.66 -3.91
C PHE A 126 19.99 4.58 -2.60
N ALA A 127 21.31 4.78 -2.68
CA ALA A 127 22.23 4.58 -1.57
C ALA A 127 21.93 5.45 -0.34
N LYS A 128 21.55 6.72 -0.53
CA LYS A 128 21.07 7.58 0.56
C LYS A 128 19.65 7.24 1.02
N GLY A 129 18.86 6.67 0.11
CA GLY A 129 17.49 6.26 0.32
C GLY A 129 16.49 7.42 0.25
N VAL A 130 15.36 7.18 -0.38
CA VAL A 130 14.23 8.11 -0.41
C VAL A 130 13.55 8.11 0.95
N THR A 131 13.61 9.23 1.66
CA THR A 131 13.01 9.43 2.99
C THR A 131 11.70 10.22 2.94
N GLU A 132 11.48 10.94 1.85
CA GLU A 132 10.29 11.77 1.62
C GLU A 132 9.62 11.40 0.30
N ALA A 133 8.36 10.95 0.39
CA ALA A 133 7.43 10.81 -0.72
C ALA A 133 6.00 10.87 -0.18
N SER A 134 5.13 11.63 -0.84
CA SER A 134 3.73 11.76 -0.41
C SER A 134 2.92 10.50 -0.70
N SER A 135 3.22 9.81 -1.79
CA SER A 135 2.53 8.58 -2.22
C SER A 135 3.52 7.65 -2.91
N VAL A 136 3.32 6.34 -2.74
CA VAL A 136 4.08 5.31 -3.44
C VAL A 136 3.13 4.30 -4.05
N LEU A 137 3.24 4.13 -5.37
CA LEU A 137 2.66 3.03 -6.13
C LEU A 137 3.80 2.30 -6.85
N ILE A 138 4.00 1.02 -6.53
CA ILE A 138 4.93 0.15 -7.23
C ILE A 138 4.20 -1.13 -7.60
N THR A 139 3.96 -1.32 -8.90
CA THR A 139 3.28 -2.50 -9.44
C THR A 139 3.97 -3.12 -10.64
N ASP A 140 3.87 -4.44 -10.74
CA ASP A 140 4.38 -5.26 -11.84
C ASP A 140 5.87 -5.05 -12.10
N THR A 141 6.68 -5.13 -11.04
CA THR A 141 8.15 -5.08 -11.10
C THR A 141 8.80 -6.41 -10.75
N ASN A 142 10.10 -6.55 -11.04
CA ASN A 142 10.91 -7.70 -10.65
C ASN A 142 11.74 -7.45 -9.37
N LEU A 143 11.39 -6.40 -8.62
CA LEU A 143 12.11 -6.01 -7.41
C LEU A 143 12.06 -7.15 -6.38
N ALA A 144 13.22 -7.47 -5.80
CA ALA A 144 13.30 -8.44 -4.70
C ALA A 144 13.04 -7.79 -3.32
N SER A 145 13.33 -6.50 -3.18
CA SER A 145 13.06 -5.69 -2.00
C SER A 145 12.83 -4.23 -2.36
N LEU A 146 12.37 -3.42 -1.41
CA LEU A 146 12.29 -1.96 -1.51
C LEU A 146 13.48 -1.25 -0.84
N ALA A 147 14.63 -1.91 -0.71
CA ALA A 147 15.83 -1.29 -0.15
C ALA A 147 16.16 0.00 -0.91
N GLY A 148 16.34 1.10 -0.16
CA GLY A 148 16.45 2.45 -0.73
C GLY A 148 15.16 3.28 -0.65
N ILE A 149 14.05 2.75 -0.15
CA ILE A 149 12.84 3.51 0.19
C ILE A 149 12.58 3.40 1.70
N ASN A 150 12.81 4.49 2.43
CA ASN A 150 12.79 4.55 3.90
C ASN A 150 11.93 5.74 4.37
N LEU A 151 10.67 5.78 3.95
CA LEU A 151 9.78 6.90 4.19
C LEU A 151 9.44 7.05 5.68
N VAL A 152 9.31 8.31 6.12
CA VAL A 152 8.83 8.64 7.48
C VAL A 152 7.30 8.72 7.54
N THR A 153 6.67 9.29 6.53
CA THR A 153 5.21 9.39 6.41
C THR A 153 4.79 9.22 4.96
N ALA A 154 3.57 8.75 4.73
CA ALA A 154 2.94 8.75 3.40
C ALA A 154 1.44 9.01 3.52
N LYS A 155 0.83 9.53 2.45
CA LYS A 155 -0.62 9.47 2.28
C LYS A 155 -1.03 8.06 1.88
N THR A 156 -0.46 7.58 0.78
CA THR A 156 -0.68 6.23 0.27
C THR A 156 0.63 5.48 0.13
N PHE A 157 0.62 4.21 0.51
CA PHE A 157 1.72 3.27 0.29
C PHE A 157 1.13 1.99 -0.28
N ASN A 158 1.21 1.83 -1.59
CA ASN A 158 0.59 0.75 -2.34
C ASN A 158 1.64 -0.06 -3.12
N ILE A 159 1.89 -1.27 -2.65
CA ILE A 159 2.86 -2.19 -3.24
C ILE A 159 2.10 -3.43 -3.67
N ASN A 160 1.90 -3.61 -4.97
CA ASN A 160 1.08 -4.70 -5.47
C ASN A 160 1.62 -5.39 -6.72
N ASN A 161 1.23 -6.65 -6.94
CA ASN A 161 1.61 -7.43 -8.14
C ASN A 161 3.12 -7.58 -8.40
N ASN A 162 3.97 -7.45 -7.37
CA ASN A 162 5.41 -7.67 -7.50
C ASN A 162 5.75 -9.11 -7.10
N ARG A 163 5.57 -10.05 -8.03
CA ARG A 163 5.67 -11.50 -7.79
C ARG A 163 6.99 -11.97 -7.15
N TYR A 164 8.08 -11.23 -7.36
CA TYR A 164 9.41 -11.57 -6.84
C TYR A 164 9.80 -10.77 -5.60
N LEU A 165 8.95 -9.86 -5.14
CA LEU A 165 9.18 -9.03 -3.95
C LEU A 165 9.00 -9.88 -2.70
N ASN A 166 10.09 -10.11 -1.96
CA ASN A 166 10.10 -10.94 -0.76
C ASN A 166 10.30 -10.13 0.52
N ILE A 167 10.71 -8.86 0.42
CA ILE A 167 10.95 -8.00 1.58
C ILE A 167 10.35 -6.61 1.34
N VAL A 168 9.44 -6.21 2.23
CA VAL A 168 9.02 -4.83 2.42
C VAL A 168 9.38 -4.47 3.86
N ASN A 169 10.41 -3.65 4.06
CA ASN A 169 10.83 -3.18 5.36
C ASN A 169 11.01 -1.67 5.30
N VAL A 170 10.00 -0.93 5.78
CA VAL A 170 9.96 0.53 5.65
C VAL A 170 9.66 1.15 7.01
N ALA A 171 10.44 2.16 7.39
CA ALA A 171 10.31 2.86 8.66
C ALA A 171 9.16 3.88 8.71
N LEU A 172 8.06 3.62 7.98
CA LEU A 172 6.86 4.47 7.98
C LEU A 172 6.37 4.63 9.41
N GLY A 173 6.26 5.89 9.85
CA GLY A 173 5.66 6.28 11.11
C GLY A 173 4.15 6.37 11.01
N ASN A 174 3.63 7.02 9.96
CA ASN A 174 2.20 7.29 9.80
C ASN A 174 1.74 7.17 8.35
N VAL A 175 0.52 6.66 8.13
CA VAL A 175 -0.12 6.60 6.80
C VAL A 175 -1.52 7.22 6.80
N SER A 176 -1.69 8.37 6.14
CA SER A 176 -2.91 9.17 6.29
C SER A 176 -4.11 8.71 5.46
N GLU A 177 -3.94 7.89 4.42
CA GLU A 177 -5.03 7.40 3.58
C GLU A 177 -5.07 5.87 3.53
N ALA A 178 -4.04 5.21 2.98
CA ALA A 178 -4.03 3.75 2.82
C ALA A 178 -2.63 3.14 2.75
N LEU A 179 -2.42 2.08 3.53
CA LEU A 179 -1.28 1.16 3.42
C LEU A 179 -1.81 -0.16 2.84
N SER A 180 -1.39 -0.48 1.61
CA SER A 180 -1.81 -1.68 0.87
C SER A 180 -0.57 -2.45 0.39
N VAL A 181 -0.50 -3.72 0.76
CA VAL A 181 0.53 -4.66 0.29
C VAL A 181 -0.15 -5.94 -0.15
N GLU A 182 -0.25 -6.15 -1.46
CA GLU A 182 -1.15 -7.16 -2.04
C GLU A 182 -0.51 -7.89 -3.23
N PHE A 183 -0.75 -9.20 -3.39
CA PHE A 183 -0.34 -9.95 -4.59
C PHE A 183 1.17 -9.89 -4.93
N ASN A 184 2.01 -9.82 -3.91
CA ASN A 184 3.48 -9.82 -4.07
C ASN A 184 4.05 -11.24 -3.94
N GLY A 185 5.35 -11.39 -3.64
CA GLY A 185 5.95 -12.70 -3.40
C GLY A 185 5.25 -13.47 -2.28
N LYS A 186 5.02 -14.77 -2.48
CA LYS A 186 4.26 -15.62 -1.53
C LYS A 186 4.86 -15.73 -0.13
N SER A 187 6.17 -15.50 -0.03
CA SER A 187 6.94 -15.50 1.22
C SER A 187 7.28 -14.08 1.68
N LEU A 188 6.56 -13.06 1.18
CA LEU A 188 6.82 -11.66 1.48
C LEU A 188 6.80 -11.41 2.99
N ASN A 189 7.93 -10.97 3.52
CA ASN A 189 8.03 -10.41 4.86
C ASN A 189 7.73 -8.91 4.81
N CYS A 190 6.63 -8.50 5.45
CA CYS A 190 6.23 -7.11 5.59
C CYS A 190 6.52 -6.60 7.00
N SER A 191 7.45 -5.67 7.14
CA SER A 191 7.82 -5.06 8.42
C SER A 191 7.62 -3.56 8.39
N PHE A 192 6.81 -3.06 9.32
CA PHE A 192 6.57 -1.64 9.54
C PHE A 192 6.94 -1.27 10.99
N PRO A 193 8.25 -1.26 11.33
CA PRO A 193 8.72 -1.25 12.72
C PRO A 193 8.45 0.06 13.46
N GLN A 194 8.13 1.14 12.73
CA GLN A 194 7.86 2.45 13.30
C GLN A 194 6.40 2.90 13.15
N LEU A 195 5.54 2.09 12.54
CA LEU A 195 4.18 2.52 12.21
C LEU A 195 3.35 2.67 13.49
N VAL A 196 3.03 3.91 13.83
CA VAL A 196 2.25 4.29 15.01
C VAL A 196 0.76 4.29 14.71
N TRP A 197 0.37 4.82 13.56
CA TRP A 197 -1.02 4.80 13.11
C TRP A 197 -1.14 4.79 11.58
N ALA A 198 -2.28 4.28 11.09
CA ALA A 198 -2.67 4.39 9.69
C ALA A 198 -4.18 4.58 9.56
N THR A 199 -4.64 5.18 8.47
CA THR A 199 -6.08 5.26 8.20
C THR A 199 -6.64 3.90 7.79
N ASN A 200 -6.07 3.27 6.76
CA ASN A 200 -6.42 1.90 6.36
C ASN A 200 -5.16 1.04 6.23
N ILE A 201 -5.28 -0.24 6.60
CA ILE A 201 -4.24 -1.25 6.38
C ILE A 201 -4.89 -2.45 5.69
N THR A 202 -4.37 -2.82 4.51
CA THR A 202 -4.76 -4.04 3.79
C THR A 202 -3.52 -4.84 3.46
N ILE A 203 -3.42 -6.06 4.01
CA ILE A 203 -2.34 -6.99 3.69
C ILE A 203 -2.93 -8.27 3.10
N ARG A 204 -2.53 -8.60 1.86
CA ARG A 204 -2.98 -9.80 1.16
C ARG A 204 -1.82 -10.65 0.68
N GLU A 205 -1.93 -11.96 0.89
CA GLU A 205 -0.95 -12.96 0.43
C GLU A 205 0.50 -12.78 0.94
N ALA A 206 0.69 -12.12 2.08
CA ALA A 206 2.00 -11.99 2.71
C ALA A 206 2.43 -13.28 3.44
N GLY A 207 3.74 -13.52 3.50
CA GLY A 207 4.35 -14.63 4.25
C GLY A 207 4.51 -14.32 5.75
N ASP A 208 4.84 -13.08 6.10
CA ASP A 208 4.98 -12.57 7.47
C ASP A 208 4.60 -11.08 7.54
N VAL A 209 4.16 -10.62 8.71
CA VAL A 209 3.78 -9.23 8.98
C VAL A 209 4.21 -8.78 10.38
N SER A 210 4.72 -7.56 10.51
CA SER A 210 5.15 -6.98 11.80
C SER A 210 4.72 -5.53 11.97
N PHE A 211 4.02 -5.26 13.09
CA PHE A 211 3.50 -3.94 13.49
C PHE A 211 3.73 -3.68 14.99
N PRO A 212 4.98 -3.59 15.45
CA PRO A 212 5.30 -3.59 16.88
C PRO A 212 4.88 -2.30 17.61
N LYS A 213 4.69 -1.18 16.89
CA LYS A 213 4.35 0.13 17.46
C LYS A 213 2.97 0.64 17.07
N LEU A 214 2.17 -0.19 16.40
CA LEU A 214 0.87 0.23 15.88
C LEU A 214 -0.08 0.41 17.06
N THR A 215 -0.44 1.66 17.35
CA THR A 215 -1.33 2.04 18.45
C THR A 215 -2.78 2.18 18.02
N SER A 216 -3.01 2.64 16.78
CA SER A 216 -4.36 2.85 16.27
C SER A 216 -4.49 2.70 14.76
N VAL A 217 -5.67 2.29 14.32
CA VAL A 217 -6.10 2.32 12.91
C VAL A 217 -7.38 3.13 12.83
N ASN A 218 -7.37 4.25 12.10
CA ASN A 218 -8.50 5.20 12.14
C ASN A 218 -9.75 4.66 11.43
N ASN A 219 -9.57 3.82 10.41
CA ASN A 219 -10.65 3.15 9.70
C ASN A 219 -10.51 1.63 9.89
N SER A 220 -10.14 0.87 8.86
CA SER A 220 -10.12 -0.60 8.92
C SER A 220 -8.71 -1.17 8.76
N ILE A 221 -8.49 -2.32 9.39
CA ILE A 221 -7.33 -3.18 9.20
C ILE A 221 -7.80 -4.58 8.77
N ALA A 222 -7.28 -5.06 7.65
CA ALA A 222 -7.65 -6.35 7.08
C ALA A 222 -6.44 -7.18 6.65
N PHE A 223 -6.44 -8.44 7.07
CA PHE A 223 -5.49 -9.47 6.69
C PHE A 223 -6.21 -10.56 5.92
N ILE A 224 -5.94 -10.69 4.61
CA ILE A 224 -6.70 -11.58 3.74
C ILE A 224 -5.76 -12.55 3.01
N GLN A 225 -6.04 -13.85 3.08
CA GLN A 225 -5.29 -14.89 2.34
C GLN A 225 -3.78 -14.90 2.63
N ASN A 226 -3.36 -14.48 3.83
CA ASN A 226 -1.95 -14.51 4.21
C ASN A 226 -1.50 -15.89 4.68
N ASN A 227 -0.18 -16.10 4.65
CA ASN A 227 0.50 -17.35 4.95
C ASN A 227 1.26 -17.35 6.28
N PHE A 228 1.20 -16.27 7.07
CA PHE A 228 1.81 -16.23 8.40
C PHE A 228 1.05 -17.11 9.40
N GLU A 229 1.79 -17.70 10.34
CA GLU A 229 1.21 -18.55 11.39
C GLU A 229 0.75 -17.76 12.61
N THR A 230 1.41 -16.64 12.89
CA THR A 230 1.12 -15.80 14.06
C THR A 230 1.26 -14.33 13.71
N VAL A 231 0.48 -13.47 14.36
CA VAL A 231 0.69 -12.02 14.33
C VAL A 231 0.37 -11.40 15.70
N SER A 232 1.11 -10.38 16.08
CA SER A 232 0.94 -9.65 17.33
C SER A 232 0.88 -8.14 17.09
N PHE A 233 -0.01 -7.48 17.82
CA PHE A 233 -0.16 -6.03 17.90
C PHE A 233 -0.03 -5.63 19.36
N PRO A 234 1.20 -5.49 19.87
CA PRO A 234 1.44 -5.35 21.30
C PRO A 234 0.96 -4.00 21.86
N GLU A 235 0.86 -2.96 21.03
CA GLU A 235 0.48 -1.60 21.44
C GLU A 235 -0.88 -1.15 20.85
N LEU A 236 -1.57 -2.01 20.09
CA LEU A 236 -2.80 -1.60 19.37
C LEU A 236 -3.96 -1.46 20.35
N GLU A 237 -4.46 -0.24 20.52
CA GLU A 237 -5.55 0.09 21.45
C GLU A 237 -6.91 0.26 20.76
N LYS A 238 -6.92 0.72 19.49
CA LYS A 238 -8.16 1.12 18.81
C LYS A 238 -8.15 0.86 17.31
N VAL A 239 -9.28 0.34 16.80
CA VAL A 239 -9.61 0.31 15.37
C VAL A 239 -10.94 1.05 15.16
N GLY A 240 -10.96 2.01 14.26
CA GLY A 240 -12.11 2.91 14.09
C GLY A 240 -13.29 2.26 13.37
N GLN A 241 -13.06 1.31 12.47
CA GLN A 241 -14.07 0.48 11.82
C GLN A 241 -13.71 -1.00 12.01
N SER A 242 -13.34 -1.73 10.96
CA SER A 242 -13.24 -3.19 11.04
C SER A 242 -11.83 -3.68 11.34
N PHE A 243 -11.74 -4.68 12.24
CA PHE A 243 -10.53 -5.47 12.48
C PHE A 243 -10.80 -6.88 11.96
N ALA A 244 -10.16 -7.24 10.84
CA ALA A 244 -10.56 -8.41 10.06
C ALA A 244 -9.41 -9.35 9.68
N PHE A 245 -9.63 -10.64 9.90
CA PHE A 245 -8.79 -11.73 9.41
C PHE A 245 -9.64 -12.68 8.56
N ASN A 246 -9.35 -12.77 7.26
CA ASN A 246 -10.08 -13.61 6.33
C ASN A 246 -9.19 -14.60 5.58
N SER A 247 -9.54 -15.89 5.60
CA SER A 247 -8.89 -16.91 4.77
C SER A 247 -7.38 -17.04 4.98
N ASN A 248 -6.85 -16.70 6.16
CA ASN A 248 -5.44 -16.88 6.50
C ASN A 248 -5.24 -18.34 6.96
N ILE A 249 -5.15 -19.27 6.02
CA ILE A 249 -5.26 -20.72 6.26
C ILE A 249 -4.14 -21.32 7.14
N LYS A 250 -3.03 -20.59 7.34
CA LYS A 250 -1.94 -21.00 8.23
C LYS A 250 -1.99 -20.37 9.62
N LEU A 251 -2.86 -19.38 9.82
CA LEU A 251 -2.96 -18.62 11.05
C LEU A 251 -3.37 -19.52 12.22
N THR A 252 -2.61 -19.48 13.30
CA THR A 252 -2.84 -20.24 14.54
C THR A 252 -3.01 -19.34 15.76
N LYS A 253 -2.46 -18.11 15.73
CA LYS A 253 -2.52 -17.18 16.85
C LYS A 253 -2.57 -15.73 16.38
N VAL A 254 -3.48 -14.95 16.99
CA VAL A 254 -3.48 -13.48 16.92
C VAL A 254 -3.47 -12.95 18.34
N THR A 255 -2.65 -11.93 18.61
CA THR A 255 -2.64 -11.25 19.90
C THR A 255 -2.71 -9.74 19.70
N ALA A 256 -3.72 -9.11 20.28
CA ALA A 256 -3.87 -7.67 20.42
C ALA A 256 -4.46 -7.40 21.80
N ASN A 257 -3.68 -7.75 22.83
CA ASN A 257 -4.16 -7.80 24.21
C ASN A 257 -4.56 -6.44 24.77
N ASP A 258 -4.07 -5.35 24.18
CA ASP A 258 -4.35 -3.99 24.61
C ASP A 258 -5.42 -3.32 23.73
N LEU A 259 -5.99 -4.05 22.75
CA LEU A 259 -7.07 -3.56 21.90
C LEU A 259 -8.34 -3.40 22.75
N VAL A 260 -8.77 -2.16 22.94
CA VAL A 260 -9.93 -1.80 23.78
C VAL A 260 -11.21 -1.70 22.96
N SER A 261 -11.11 -1.19 21.72
CA SER A 261 -12.30 -0.92 20.91
C SER A 261 -12.12 -1.15 19.42
N VAL A 262 -13.17 -1.69 18.80
CA VAL A 262 -13.35 -1.83 17.35
C VAL A 262 -14.65 -1.12 16.98
N GLY A 263 -14.61 -0.05 16.21
CA GLY A 263 -15.81 0.76 15.95
C GLY A 263 -16.80 0.15 14.96
N GLY A 264 -16.33 -0.77 14.11
CA GLY A 264 -17.11 -1.53 13.13
C GLY A 264 -17.09 -3.02 13.47
N THR A 265 -16.78 -3.86 12.48
CA THR A 265 -16.84 -5.33 12.64
C THR A 265 -15.54 -5.90 13.21
N PHE A 266 -15.66 -6.73 14.24
CA PHE A 266 -14.57 -7.60 14.69
C PHE A 266 -14.72 -8.97 14.02
N GLN A 267 -13.92 -9.25 12.99
CA GLN A 267 -14.11 -10.38 12.09
C GLN A 267 -12.94 -11.36 12.08
N PHE A 268 -13.26 -12.65 12.24
CA PHE A 268 -12.38 -13.77 11.94
C PHE A 268 -13.15 -14.80 11.11
N ALA A 269 -12.88 -14.85 9.81
CA ALA A 269 -13.57 -15.73 8.87
C ALA A 269 -12.61 -16.65 8.12
N ASN A 270 -12.94 -17.94 8.02
CA ASN A 270 -12.25 -18.93 7.19
C ASN A 270 -10.74 -19.13 7.52
N ASN A 271 -10.34 -18.87 8.76
CA ASN A 271 -8.97 -19.12 9.24
C ASN A 271 -8.89 -20.55 9.80
N THR A 272 -8.73 -21.56 8.94
CA THR A 272 -8.95 -22.98 9.27
C THR A 272 -8.02 -23.59 10.33
N LYS A 273 -6.88 -22.96 10.63
CA LYS A 273 -5.97 -23.35 11.72
C LYS A 273 -6.10 -22.50 12.98
N PHE A 274 -6.91 -21.44 12.96
CA PHE A 274 -7.10 -20.55 14.09
C PHE A 274 -8.22 -21.10 14.98
N GLN A 275 -7.84 -21.96 15.93
CA GLN A 275 -8.78 -22.73 16.74
C GLN A 275 -9.10 -22.10 18.11
N THR A 276 -8.29 -21.14 18.56
CA THR A 276 -8.43 -20.50 19.86
C THR A 276 -8.36 -18.99 19.71
N LEU A 277 -9.41 -18.28 20.13
CA LEU A 277 -9.42 -16.84 20.26
C LEU A 277 -9.31 -16.47 21.75
N ASP A 278 -8.11 -16.07 22.19
CA ASP A 278 -7.80 -15.69 23.58
C ASP A 278 -6.87 -14.46 23.69
N GLY A 279 -6.42 -13.92 22.55
CA GLY A 279 -5.46 -12.81 22.48
C GLY A 279 -6.07 -11.40 22.51
N PHE A 280 -7.28 -11.23 23.06
CA PHE A 280 -8.04 -9.98 23.05
C PHE A 280 -8.58 -9.63 24.45
N ARG A 281 -7.72 -9.72 25.47
CA ARG A 281 -8.13 -9.59 26.88
C ARG A 281 -8.80 -8.26 27.24
N SER A 282 -8.46 -7.16 26.56
CA SER A 282 -8.97 -5.82 26.88
C SER A 282 -10.11 -5.35 25.97
N LEU A 283 -10.52 -6.17 24.99
CA LEU A 283 -11.53 -5.77 24.02
C LEU A 283 -12.88 -5.61 24.71
N ARG A 284 -13.28 -4.36 24.87
CA ARG A 284 -14.46 -3.96 25.64
C ARG A 284 -15.65 -3.65 24.73
N THR A 285 -15.42 -2.87 23.67
CA THR A 285 -16.49 -2.37 22.80
C THR A 285 -16.31 -2.76 21.33
N VAL A 286 -17.37 -3.29 20.73
CA VAL A 286 -17.52 -3.49 19.28
C VAL A 286 -18.72 -2.65 18.80
N GLY A 287 -18.44 -1.60 18.03
CA GLY A 287 -19.46 -0.66 17.56
C GLY A 287 -20.32 -1.19 16.41
N GLY A 288 -19.83 -2.19 15.68
CA GLY A 288 -20.58 -2.98 14.69
C GLY A 288 -20.84 -4.39 15.20
N SER A 289 -20.62 -5.37 14.33
CA SER A 289 -20.89 -6.79 14.62
C SER A 289 -19.65 -7.56 15.06
N VAL A 290 -19.85 -8.64 15.80
CA VAL A 290 -18.82 -9.68 16.00
C VAL A 290 -19.12 -10.81 15.02
N ASP A 291 -18.18 -11.14 14.13
CA ASP A 291 -18.35 -12.15 13.08
C ASP A 291 -17.20 -13.17 13.11
N LEU A 292 -17.44 -14.31 13.76
CA LEU A 292 -16.48 -15.39 13.96
C LEU A 292 -16.98 -16.65 13.23
N SER A 293 -16.34 -17.00 12.11
CA SER A 293 -16.67 -18.22 11.35
C SER A 293 -15.43 -19.04 11.02
N GLY A 294 -15.38 -20.30 11.46
CA GLY A 294 -14.23 -21.17 11.20
C GLY A 294 -14.21 -22.45 12.02
N THR A 295 -13.03 -22.85 12.49
CA THR A 295 -12.74 -24.10 13.21
C THR A 295 -12.39 -23.85 14.68
N PHE A 296 -13.11 -22.93 15.33
CA PHE A 296 -12.92 -22.55 16.73
C PHE A 296 -13.30 -23.67 17.69
N LYS A 297 -12.34 -24.12 18.50
CA LYS A 297 -12.58 -24.98 19.67
C LYS A 297 -12.82 -24.16 20.94
N ASN A 298 -12.26 -22.94 20.99
CA ASN A 298 -12.44 -22.02 22.10
C ASN A 298 -12.38 -20.57 21.62
N ALA A 299 -13.18 -19.70 22.23
CA ALA A 299 -13.15 -18.26 22.01
C ALA A 299 -13.62 -17.56 23.27
N THR A 300 -12.82 -16.62 23.77
CA THR A 300 -13.12 -15.85 24.97
C THR A 300 -12.89 -14.37 24.70
N LEU A 301 -13.81 -13.54 25.21
CA LEU A 301 -13.70 -12.08 25.17
C LEU A 301 -14.09 -11.54 26.56
N PRO A 302 -13.19 -11.67 27.55
CA PRO A 302 -13.56 -11.53 28.95
C PRO A 302 -14.15 -10.15 29.28
N GLU A 303 -13.52 -9.08 28.80
CA GLU A 303 -13.90 -7.69 29.06
C GLU A 303 -14.99 -7.14 28.12
N LEU A 304 -15.48 -7.94 27.16
CA LEU A 304 -16.49 -7.48 26.19
C LEU A 304 -17.80 -7.11 26.89
N ASP A 305 -18.19 -5.84 26.81
CA ASP A 305 -19.34 -5.25 27.51
C ASP A 305 -20.37 -4.55 26.60
N ASP A 306 -19.99 -4.17 25.38
CA ASP A 306 -20.85 -3.46 24.43
C ASP A 306 -20.60 -3.95 23.00
N VAL A 307 -21.55 -4.71 22.44
CA VAL A 307 -21.66 -5.01 21.00
C VAL A 307 -22.93 -4.37 20.47
N ARG A 308 -22.80 -3.34 19.63
CA ARG A 308 -23.97 -2.57 19.16
C ARG A 308 -24.66 -3.20 17.95
N GLY A 309 -23.93 -3.96 17.14
CA GLY A 309 -24.44 -4.72 16.01
C GLY A 309 -24.78 -6.17 16.37
N GLY A 310 -24.79 -7.02 15.35
CA GLY A 310 -25.09 -8.44 15.48
C GLY A 310 -23.94 -9.25 16.07
N PHE A 311 -24.24 -10.47 16.47
CA PHE A 311 -23.25 -11.44 16.91
C PHE A 311 -23.42 -12.74 16.14
N ASN A 312 -22.35 -13.17 15.46
CA ASN A 312 -22.26 -14.44 14.76
C ASN A 312 -21.02 -15.19 15.22
N LEU A 313 -21.20 -16.34 15.84
CA LEU A 313 -20.17 -17.35 16.07
C LEU A 313 -20.66 -18.67 15.49
N GLN A 314 -20.04 -19.11 14.41
CA GLN A 314 -20.32 -20.39 13.78
C GLN A 314 -19.04 -21.19 13.63
N THR A 315 -19.06 -22.44 14.07
CA THR A 315 -17.89 -23.30 13.92
C THR A 315 -18.24 -24.75 13.60
N THR A 316 -17.34 -25.40 12.86
CA THR A 316 -17.40 -26.83 12.57
C THR A 316 -16.94 -27.71 13.73
N GLU A 317 -16.24 -27.13 14.71
CA GLU A 317 -15.76 -27.86 15.89
C GLU A 317 -16.82 -27.87 17.00
N GLU A 318 -16.66 -28.78 17.98
CA GLU A 318 -17.45 -28.73 19.22
C GLU A 318 -17.14 -27.43 19.98
N PHE A 319 -18.18 -26.69 20.37
CA PHE A 319 -18.04 -25.36 20.97
C PHE A 319 -19.15 -25.07 21.99
N SER A 320 -18.79 -24.46 23.11
CA SER A 320 -19.74 -24.04 24.15
C SER A 320 -20.12 -22.56 23.98
N CYS A 321 -21.40 -22.30 23.73
CA CYS A 321 -21.92 -20.94 23.60
C CYS A 321 -22.23 -20.24 24.94
N ALA A 322 -22.00 -20.90 26.08
CA ALA A 322 -22.45 -20.43 27.39
C ALA A 322 -21.94 -19.00 27.75
N GLU A 323 -20.70 -18.65 27.41
CA GLU A 323 -20.16 -17.31 27.62
C GLU A 323 -20.95 -16.26 26.84
N PHE A 324 -21.13 -16.48 25.53
CA PHE A 324 -21.78 -15.53 24.64
C PHE A 324 -23.29 -15.47 24.84
N ASP A 325 -23.94 -16.59 25.20
CA ASP A 325 -25.36 -16.64 25.56
C ASP A 325 -25.62 -15.83 26.84
N LYS A 326 -24.70 -15.90 27.81
CA LYS A 326 -24.75 -15.04 29.00
C LYS A 326 -24.58 -13.57 28.63
N LYS A 327 -23.60 -13.22 27.78
CA LYS A 327 -23.40 -11.84 27.31
C LYS A 327 -24.64 -11.32 26.56
N LYS A 328 -25.29 -12.13 25.72
CA LYS A 328 -26.54 -11.76 25.04
C LYS A 328 -27.68 -11.51 26.03
N SER A 329 -27.90 -12.42 26.97
CA SER A 329 -28.98 -12.29 27.97
C SER A 329 -28.74 -11.16 28.97
N SER A 330 -27.48 -10.77 29.23
CA SER A 330 -27.14 -9.60 30.06
C SER A 330 -27.12 -8.27 29.30
N GLY A 331 -27.51 -8.25 28.02
CA GLY A 331 -27.61 -7.02 27.22
C GLY A 331 -26.28 -6.48 26.69
N VAL A 332 -25.18 -7.24 26.75
CA VAL A 332 -23.90 -6.88 26.13
C VAL A 332 -24.05 -6.85 24.60
N VAL A 333 -24.75 -7.83 24.02
CA VAL A 333 -25.07 -7.86 22.58
C VAL A 333 -26.43 -7.22 22.33
N LYS A 334 -26.41 -6.01 21.79
CA LYS A 334 -27.59 -5.15 21.60
C LYS A 334 -28.33 -5.41 20.29
N GLY A 335 -27.64 -5.87 19.25
CA GLY A 335 -28.27 -6.19 17.97
C GLY A 335 -29.26 -7.36 18.06
N ASP A 336 -30.27 -7.32 17.19
CA ASP A 336 -31.32 -8.35 17.13
C ASP A 336 -30.80 -9.68 16.58
N GLU A 337 -29.76 -9.63 15.73
CA GLU A 337 -29.12 -10.81 15.18
C GLU A 337 -28.13 -11.42 16.18
N TYR A 338 -28.45 -12.64 16.64
CA TYR A 338 -27.57 -13.44 17.49
C TYR A 338 -27.55 -14.89 17.01
N THR A 339 -26.36 -15.39 16.66
CA THR A 339 -26.11 -16.80 16.34
C THR A 339 -24.85 -17.25 17.05
N CYS A 340 -24.95 -18.28 17.88
CA CYS A 340 -23.80 -19.03 18.37
C CYS A 340 -24.05 -20.53 18.17
N LYS A 341 -23.23 -21.19 17.34
CA LYS A 341 -23.42 -22.60 16.96
C LYS A 341 -22.07 -23.32 16.77
N GLY A 342 -21.90 -24.44 17.44
CA GLY A 342 -20.81 -25.41 17.20
C GLY A 342 -21.28 -26.63 16.40
N LYS A 343 -20.31 -27.49 16.04
CA LYS A 343 -20.51 -28.78 15.36
C LYS A 343 -21.31 -28.67 14.05
N LEU A 344 -21.13 -27.58 13.32
CA LEU A 344 -21.77 -27.40 12.02
C LEU A 344 -21.04 -28.17 10.92
N SER A 345 -21.75 -28.55 9.86
CA SER A 345 -21.11 -29.05 8.63
C SER A 345 -20.31 -27.96 7.90
N GLU A 346 -20.75 -26.71 8.05
CA GLU A 346 -20.15 -25.53 7.45
C GLU A 346 -20.40 -24.33 8.38
N ALA A 347 -19.34 -23.55 8.64
CA ALA A 347 -19.44 -22.29 9.37
C ALA A 347 -19.66 -21.13 8.40
N LYS A 348 -20.68 -20.31 8.64
CA LYS A 348 -21.04 -19.20 7.74
C LYS A 348 -20.70 -17.84 8.37
N SER A 349 -19.99 -17.02 7.59
CA SER A 349 -19.76 -15.60 7.89
C SER A 349 -21.06 -14.82 7.63
N SER A 350 -21.37 -13.86 8.51
CA SER A 350 -22.54 -12.98 8.33
C SER A 350 -22.21 -11.79 7.43
N GLU A 351 -20.95 -11.37 7.38
CA GLU A 351 -20.45 -10.34 6.47
C GLU A 351 -19.56 -10.97 5.39
N GLY A 352 -19.94 -10.80 4.12
CA GLY A 352 -19.16 -11.28 2.99
C GLY A 352 -17.82 -10.55 2.91
N GLY A 353 -16.76 -11.14 3.46
CA GLY A 353 -15.36 -10.74 3.35
C GLY A 353 -15.07 -9.24 3.52
N ALA A 354 -14.53 -8.84 4.67
CA ALA A 354 -14.16 -7.45 4.96
C ALA A 354 -13.52 -6.73 3.75
N SER A 355 -14.29 -5.81 3.14
CA SER A 355 -13.79 -4.86 2.15
C SER A 355 -13.27 -3.63 2.87
N THR A 356 -12.07 -3.18 2.50
CA THR A 356 -11.44 -1.97 3.07
C THR A 356 -11.86 -0.69 2.36
N SER A 357 -12.94 -0.73 1.56
CA SER A 357 -13.52 0.45 0.93
C SER A 357 -14.30 1.26 1.98
N GLY A 358 -13.71 2.34 2.47
CA GLY A 358 -14.39 3.27 3.37
C GLY A 358 -15.59 3.95 2.71
N GLY A 359 -16.72 4.03 3.42
CA GLY A 359 -17.75 5.04 3.20
C GLY A 359 -19.19 4.56 2.93
N SER A 360 -19.97 4.54 4.02
CA SER A 360 -21.41 4.86 4.10
C SER A 360 -22.46 3.82 3.69
N SER A 361 -23.18 3.38 4.72
CA SER A 361 -24.47 2.71 4.66
C SER A 361 -25.60 3.69 4.29
N SER A 362 -26.44 3.28 3.32
CA SER A 362 -27.88 3.54 3.36
C SER A 362 -28.57 2.39 2.64
N GLY A 363 -29.29 1.57 3.40
CA GLY A 363 -30.02 0.44 2.86
C GLY A 363 -31.29 0.85 2.10
N SER A 364 -31.61 0.08 1.07
CA SER A 364 -32.98 -0.31 0.76
C SER A 364 -32.92 -1.55 -0.13
N GLY A 365 -33.69 -2.58 0.21
CA GLY A 365 -33.64 -3.87 -0.44
C GLY A 365 -34.25 -3.94 -1.86
N GLN A 366 -34.12 -5.15 -2.38
CA GLN A 366 -34.80 -5.78 -3.51
C GLN A 366 -34.26 -5.58 -4.94
N LYS A 367 -33.78 -6.72 -5.46
CA LYS A 367 -34.17 -7.39 -6.71
C LYS A 367 -34.01 -6.61 -8.03
N ASN A 368 -33.03 -7.09 -8.81
CA ASN A 368 -32.97 -7.16 -10.28
C ASN A 368 -34.15 -6.54 -11.07
N ALA A 369 -33.87 -5.48 -11.84
CA ALA A 369 -34.09 -5.45 -13.30
C ALA A 369 -33.61 -4.12 -13.93
N ALA A 370 -32.83 -4.26 -15.00
CA ALA A 370 -32.69 -3.40 -16.20
C ALA A 370 -32.54 -1.85 -16.12
N ALA A 371 -31.37 -1.42 -16.63
CA ALA A 371 -31.11 -0.32 -17.58
C ALA A 371 -31.41 1.15 -17.22
N GLY A 372 -30.35 1.98 -17.27
CA GLY A 372 -30.45 3.30 -17.89
C GLY A 372 -29.82 4.51 -17.18
N ARG A 373 -28.56 4.79 -17.53
CA ARG A 373 -27.90 6.13 -17.68
C ARG A 373 -27.44 6.92 -16.43
N ALA A 374 -26.10 6.99 -16.36
CA ALA A 374 -25.26 8.19 -16.30
C ALA A 374 -25.28 9.09 -15.05
N GLY A 375 -24.21 8.95 -14.26
CA GLY A 375 -23.64 9.99 -13.41
C GLY A 375 -22.16 9.70 -13.24
N ILE A 376 -21.31 10.35 -14.06
CA ILE A 376 -19.85 10.22 -13.99
C ILE A 376 -19.34 11.20 -12.93
N SER A 377 -18.64 10.69 -11.92
CA SER A 377 -17.57 11.44 -11.25
C SER A 377 -16.49 10.46 -10.81
N THR A 378 -15.31 10.70 -11.36
CA THR A 378 -14.08 9.92 -11.38
C THR A 378 -13.37 9.83 -10.03
N PHE A 379 -13.09 8.60 -9.58
CA PHE A 379 -11.75 8.22 -9.11
C PHE A 379 -11.46 6.84 -9.71
N ALA A 380 -10.54 6.84 -10.68
CA ALA A 380 -10.10 5.64 -11.37
C ALA A 380 -9.23 4.81 -10.43
N LEU A 381 -9.74 3.66 -9.99
CA LEU A 381 -8.89 2.53 -9.62
C LEU A 381 -8.49 1.86 -10.94
N ILE A 382 -7.32 2.20 -11.48
CA ILE A 382 -6.73 1.42 -12.56
C ILE A 382 -6.17 0.14 -11.93
N ALA A 383 -6.99 -0.91 -11.89
CA ALA A 383 -6.50 -2.27 -11.88
C ALA A 383 -6.29 -2.68 -13.36
N VAL A 384 -5.05 -2.64 -13.86
CA VAL A 384 -4.74 -3.27 -15.15
C VAL A 384 -4.75 -4.78 -14.93
N VAL A 385 -5.85 -5.43 -15.28
CA VAL A 385 -5.85 -6.88 -15.50
C VAL A 385 -5.22 -7.14 -16.86
N ALA A 386 -3.92 -7.42 -16.89
CA ALA A 386 -3.26 -7.95 -18.07
C ALA A 386 -3.62 -9.44 -18.24
N ALA A 387 -4.77 -9.71 -18.85
CA ALA A 387 -5.09 -11.03 -19.38
C ALA A 387 -4.73 -11.05 -20.88
N THR A 388 -3.55 -11.54 -21.22
CA THR A 388 -3.22 -11.92 -22.60
C THR A 388 -3.75 -13.32 -22.87
N LEU A 389 -4.87 -13.40 -23.61
CA LEU A 389 -5.19 -14.58 -24.40
C LEU A 389 -4.20 -14.64 -25.57
N ILE A 390 -3.38 -15.68 -25.60
CA ILE A 390 -2.62 -16.08 -26.78
C ILE A 390 -3.58 -16.89 -27.66
N LEU A 391 -3.62 -16.56 -28.96
CA LEU A 391 -4.24 -17.35 -30.02
C LEU A 391 -3.67 -18.78 -30.09
#